data_AF-A0A3S4FMR0-F1
#
_entry.id   AF-A0A3S4FMR0-F1
#
_cell.length_a   1.000
_cell.length_b   1.000
_cell.length_c   1.000
_cell.angle_alpha   90.00
_cell.angle_beta   90.00
_cell.angle_gamma   90.00
#
_symmetry.space_group_name_H-M   'P 1'
#
loop_
_entity.id
_entity.type
_entity.pdbx_description
1 polymer ?
#
loop_
_entity_poly.entity_id
_entity_poly.type
_entity_poly.pdbx_seq_one_letter_code
_entity_poly.pdbx_strand_id
1 'polypeptide(L)' 'MTKIMTLVVRAIISPEKILNKIADVTSKCDSKPKSVYNDKFFIDNNGSVVLNRNNVDVQKAFADNVAGLSTAKAEKK' A
#
# COMPACT_ATOMS: atom_id res chain seq x y z
N MET A 1 -11.68 8.09 37.63
CA MET A 1 -13.08 8.02 37.15
C MET A 1 -13.62 9.34 36.56
N THR A 2 -12.93 10.48 36.67
CA THR A 2 -13.39 11.81 36.21
C THR A 2 -13.25 12.08 34.70
N LYS A 3 -12.40 11.34 33.99
CA LYS A 3 -12.13 11.54 32.55
C LYS A 3 -13.21 10.97 31.61
N ILE A 4 -13.94 9.95 32.06
CA ILE A 4 -14.98 9.30 31.25
C ILE A 4 -16.26 10.12 31.30
N MET A 5 -16.64 10.61 32.49
CA MET A 5 -17.82 11.47 32.68
C MET A 5 -17.74 12.76 31.84
N THR A 6 -16.54 13.34 31.68
CA THR A 6 -16.33 14.54 30.87
C THR A 6 -16.42 14.29 29.36
N LEU A 7 -16.14 13.08 28.89
CA LEU A 7 -16.31 12.70 27.48
C LEU A 7 -17.80 12.56 27.12
N VAL A 8 -18.61 11.94 27.98
CA VAL A 8 -20.05 11.78 27.75
C VAL A 8 -20.75 13.14 27.72
N VAL A 9 -20.42 14.04 28.66
CA VAL A 9 -20.95 15.41 28.68
C VAL A 9 -20.54 16.20 27.43
N ARG A 10 -19.29 16.05 26.94
CA ARG A 10 -18.87 16.69 25.68
C ARG A 10 -19.52 16.09 24.43
N ALA A 11 -19.88 14.81 24.44
CA ALA A 11 -20.59 14.16 23.34
C ALA A 11 -22.04 14.63 23.23
N ILE A 12 -22.70 14.90 24.37
CA ILE A 12 -24.06 15.47 24.38
C ILE A 12 -24.04 16.93 23.90
N ILE A 13 -23.03 17.71 24.29
CA ILE A 13 -22.99 19.16 24.04
C ILE A 13 -22.51 19.52 22.62
N SER A 14 -21.65 18.71 21.98
CA SER A 14 -21.14 19.06 20.65
C SER A 14 -20.65 17.82 19.88
N PRO A 15 -21.58 17.03 19.32
CA PRO A 15 -21.21 15.86 18.51
C PRO A 15 -20.33 16.23 17.30
N GLU A 16 -20.52 17.42 16.73
CA GLU A 16 -19.74 17.92 15.58
C GLU A 16 -18.22 18.01 15.86
N LYS A 17 -17.83 18.41 17.08
CA LYS A 17 -16.41 18.53 17.45
C LYS A 17 -15.71 17.18 17.60
N ILE A 18 -16.46 16.13 17.92
CA ILE A 18 -15.93 14.76 17.99
C ILE A 18 -15.79 14.20 16.59
N LEU A 19 -16.78 14.44 15.71
CA LEU A 19 -16.76 13.96 14.34
C LEU A 19 -15.56 14.52 13.55
N ASN A 20 -15.30 15.82 13.68
CA ASN A 20 -14.15 16.46 13.03
C ASN A 20 -12.81 15.90 13.54
N LYS A 21 -12.72 15.61 14.85
CA LYS A 21 -11.50 15.06 15.44
C LYS A 21 -11.25 13.60 15.03
N ILE A 22 -12.30 12.84 14.76
CA ILE A 22 -12.19 11.46 14.25
C ILE A 22 -11.81 11.48 12.76
N ALA A 23 -12.42 12.35 11.96
CA ALA A 23 -12.10 12.52 10.54
C ALA A 23 -10.64 12.98 10.31
N ASP A 24 -10.13 13.86 11.18
CA ASP A 24 -8.72 14.28 11.14
C ASP A 24 -7.74 13.16 11.49
N VAL A 25 -8.14 12.17 12.30
CA VAL A 25 -7.28 11.04 12.69
C VAL A 25 -7.30 9.94 11.63
N THR A 26 -8.43 9.71 10.95
CA THR A 26 -8.51 8.76 9.85
C THR A 26 -7.82 9.26 8.57
N SER A 27 -7.72 10.58 8.37
CA SER A 27 -7.01 11.17 7.23
C SER A 27 -5.48 11.09 7.31
N LYS A 28 -4.92 10.76 8.48
CA LYS A 28 -3.46 10.69 8.71
C LYS A 28 -2.88 9.28 8.65
N CYS A 29 -3.69 8.27 8.36
CA CYS A 29 -3.21 6.92 8.09
C CYS A 29 -2.68 6.84 6.64
N ASP A 30 -1.36 6.99 6.51
CA ASP A 30 -0.54 6.46 5.41
C ASP A 30 -0.60 7.11 4.01
N SER A 31 -0.74 8.43 3.93
CA SER A 31 -0.49 9.18 2.68
C SER A 31 0.97 9.62 2.49
N LYS A 32 1.95 8.87 3.01
CA LYS A 32 3.31 8.99 2.47
C LYS A 32 3.29 8.26 1.13
N PRO A 33 3.55 8.92 -0.02
CA PRO A 33 3.79 8.20 -1.25
C PRO A 33 5.04 7.35 -1.01
N LYS A 34 4.86 6.06 -0.67
CA LYS A 34 5.94 5.08 -0.70
C LYS A 34 6.55 5.20 -2.08
N SER A 35 7.86 5.40 -2.14
CA SER A 35 8.59 5.52 -3.39
C SER A 35 8.39 4.24 -4.19
N VAL A 36 7.34 4.22 -5.01
CA VAL A 36 6.96 3.09 -5.88
C VAL A 36 8.16 2.63 -6.70
N TYR A 37 9.12 3.53 -6.93
CA TYR A 37 10.37 3.30 -7.63
C TYR A 37 11.23 2.15 -7.05
N ASN A 38 11.25 1.95 -5.73
CA ASN A 38 12.08 0.91 -5.10
C ASN A 38 11.34 -0.39 -4.79
N ASP A 39 10.00 -0.38 -4.80
CA ASP A 39 9.23 -1.59 -4.51
C ASP A 39 9.31 -2.57 -5.68
N LYS A 40 9.44 -3.87 -5.40
CA LYS A 40 9.53 -4.93 -6.43
C LYS A 40 8.16 -5.26 -7.03
N PHE A 41 7.11 -5.09 -6.25
CA PHE A 41 5.73 -5.30 -6.66
C PHE A 41 4.80 -4.37 -5.89
N PHE A 42 3.62 -4.15 -6.44
CA PHE A 42 2.54 -3.39 -5.80
C PHE A 42 1.21 -4.10 -6.03
N ILE A 43 0.22 -3.76 -5.20
CA ILE A 43 -1.14 -4.25 -5.34
C ILE A 43 -1.95 -3.18 -6.08
N ASP A 44 -2.54 -3.56 -7.21
CA ASP A 44 -3.51 -2.76 -7.96
C ASP A 44 -4.80 -2.58 -7.14
N ASN A 45 -5.56 -1.54 -7.45
CA ASN A 45 -6.90 -1.29 -6.94
C ASN A 45 -7.85 -2.51 -7.10
N ASN A 46 -7.59 -3.37 -8.09
CA ASN A 46 -8.33 -4.62 -8.28
C ASN A 46 -7.83 -5.78 -7.39
N GLY A 47 -6.92 -5.52 -6.44
CA GLY A 47 -6.31 -6.54 -5.58
C GLY A 47 -5.27 -7.43 -6.28
N SER A 48 -4.91 -7.11 -7.53
CA SER A 48 -3.95 -7.88 -8.31
C SER A 48 -2.51 -7.49 -7.96
N VAL A 49 -1.62 -8.49 -7.85
CA VAL A 49 -0.18 -8.24 -7.65
C VAL A 49 0.46 -7.91 -8.99
N VAL A 50 1.07 -6.74 -9.08
CA VAL A 50 1.75 -6.25 -10.29
C VAL A 50 3.23 -6.04 -9.99
N LEU A 51 4.10 -6.59 -10.85
CA LEU A 51 5.53 -6.40 -10.75
C LEU A 51 5.94 -4.99 -11.22
N ASN A 52 6.84 -4.36 -10.49
CA ASN A 52 7.36 -3.05 -10.87
C ASN A 52 8.40 -3.19 -11.99
N ARG A 53 8.00 -2.81 -13.21
CA ARG A 53 8.87 -2.85 -14.40
C ARG A 53 10.04 -1.87 -14.33
N ASN A 54 10.00 -0.88 -13.45
CA ASN A 54 11.06 0.11 -13.29
C ASN A 54 12.11 -0.32 -12.26
N ASN A 55 11.85 -1.40 -11.52
CA ASN A 55 12.80 -1.93 -10.55
C ASN A 55 13.90 -2.76 -11.23
N VAL A 56 15.16 -2.47 -10.91
CA VAL A 56 16.34 -3.12 -11.52
C VAL A 56 16.35 -4.63 -11.27
N ASP A 57 15.99 -5.09 -10.07
CA ASP A 57 15.96 -6.52 -9.75
C ASP A 57 14.90 -7.24 -10.59
N VAL A 58 13.73 -6.61 -10.78
CA VAL A 58 12.62 -7.17 -11.56
C VAL A 58 13.03 -7.27 -13.03
N GLN A 59 13.67 -6.25 -13.59
CA GLN A 59 14.18 -6.28 -14.97
C GLN A 59 15.22 -7.39 -15.16
N LYS A 60 16.17 -7.52 -14.22
CA LYS A 60 17.18 -8.57 -14.27
C LYS A 60 16.56 -9.97 -14.24
N ALA A 61 15.66 -10.22 -13.28
CA ALA A 61 14.97 -11.50 -13.18
C ALA A 61 14.14 -11.82 -14.43
N PHE A 62 13.50 -10.82 -15.03
CA PHE A 62 12.76 -10.99 -16.28
C PHE A 62 13.69 -11.35 -17.44
N ALA A 63 14.82 -10.66 -17.58
CA ALA A 63 15.82 -10.96 -18.61
C ALA A 63 16.41 -12.37 -18.46
N ASP A 64 16.77 -12.77 -17.23
CA ASP A 64 17.28 -14.11 -16.93
C ASP A 64 16.27 -15.20 -17.31
N ASN A 65 14.98 -14.99 -16.99
CA ASN A 65 13.91 -15.91 -17.36
C ASN A 65 13.70 -16.00 -18.88
N VAL A 66 13.72 -14.87 -19.60
CA VAL A 66 13.60 -14.86 -21.07
C VAL A 66 14.77 -15.60 -21.71
N ALA A 67 15.99 -15.38 -21.22
CA ALA A 67 17.18 -16.08 -21.68
C ALA A 67 17.05 -17.60 -21.45
N GLY A 68 16.65 -18.03 -20.25
CA GLY A 68 16.42 -19.45 -19.93
C GLY A 68 15.32 -20.10 -20.78
N LEU A 69 14.24 -19.39 -21.10
CA LEU A 69 13.20 -19.88 -22.00
C LEU A 69 13.69 -20.03 -23.44
N SER A 70 14.60 -19.15 -23.88
CA SER A 70 15.17 -19.19 -25.23
C SER A 70 16.12 -20.38 -25.42
N THR A 71 16.91 -20.73 -24.41
CA THR A 71 17.85 -21.85 -24.44
C THR A 71 17.15 -23.20 -24.25
N ALA A 72 16.15 -23.28 -23.37
CA ALA A 72 15.35 -24.49 -23.17
C ALA A 72 14.57 -24.93 -24.42
N LYS A 73 14.28 -24.01 -25.35
CA LYS A 73 13.64 -24.32 -26.63
C LYS A 73 14.59 -24.99 -27.63
N ALA A 74 15.91 -24.81 -27.47
CA ALA A 74 16.93 -25.41 -28.32
C ALA A 74 17.27 -26.85 -27.92
N GLU A 75 17.15 -27.20 -26.63
CA GLU A 75 17.48 -28.53 -26.11
C GLU A 75 16.37 -29.58 -26.29
N LYS A 76 15.15 -29.17 -26.67
CA LYS A 76 14.01 -30.07 -26.94
C LYS A 76 13.84 -30.47 -28.42
N LYS A 77 14.90 -30.39 -29.23
CA LYS A 77 14.90 -30.84 -30.63
C LYS A 77 15.83 -32.01 -30.87
#